data_AF-A0A923RTK8-F1
#
_entry.id   AF-A0A923RTK8-F1
#
_cell.length_a   1.000
_cell.length_b   1.000
_cell.length_c   1.000
_cell.angle_alpha   90.00
_cell.angle_beta   90.00
_cell.angle_gamma   90.00
#
_symmetry.space_group_name_H-M   'P 1'
#
loop_
_entity.id
_entity.type
_entity.pdbx_description
1 polymer ?
#
loop_
_entity_poly.entity_id
_entity_poly.type
_entity_poly.pdbx_seq_one_letter_code
_entity_poly.pdbx_strand_id
1 'polypeptide(L)'
;MVEFGEQLRRAREGKGMTQQSLAEQLYVTRQSVSRWECGDRYPDLLTTKKISQILDVSLDDLLAGKDMVKLVERNPVIEKKSANYIMIALYTFIVFSFLITIIDMIIRFPLQSQAVGYSDIQLIVINILGIIIQIVFFTYGLYQAVKGTLSPKRMGVVIVAYFGAMCITGSENIIRYATWQLVCVGIALIIPSIIGAIASFYYFIRCKNDKIWSRLISVAAIWGIIRIVINNYQMIRYAEQYLSMNTTVRLVLQMAIYGLILYQTFTLTKKRKNAIEISNTEKQ
;
A
#
# COMPACT_ATOMS: atom_id res chain seq x y z
N MET A 1 12.88 24.49 9.05
CA MET A 1 13.82 23.46 8.57
C MET A 1 15.06 23.49 9.46
N VAL A 2 14.90 22.98 10.67
CA VAL A 2 15.91 22.87 11.75
C VAL A 2 16.67 21.54 11.64
N GLU A 3 16.21 20.63 10.77
CA GLU A 3 16.70 19.25 10.65
C GLU A 3 18.18 19.14 10.22
N PHE A 4 18.65 19.91 9.23
CA PHE A 4 20.05 19.86 8.77
C PHE A 4 21.03 20.35 9.83
N GLY A 5 20.77 21.52 10.42
CA GLY A 5 21.64 22.14 11.42
C GLY A 5 21.78 21.25 12.67
N GLU A 6 20.68 20.65 13.11
CA GLU A 6 20.67 19.67 14.20
C GLU A 6 21.43 18.39 13.87
N GLN A 7 21.37 17.92 12.62
CA GLN A 7 22.13 16.74 12.18
C GLN A 7 23.62 17.02 12.09
N LEU A 8 23.99 18.17 11.53
CA LEU A 8 25.37 18.63 11.49
C LEU A 8 25.96 18.71 12.89
N ARG A 9 25.22 19.34 13.82
CA ARG A 9 25.63 19.47 15.21
C ARG A 9 25.82 18.12 15.89
N ARG A 10 24.85 17.20 15.74
CA ARG A 10 24.94 15.85 16.32
C ARG A 10 26.08 15.03 15.75
N ALA A 11 26.27 15.03 14.43
CA ALA A 11 27.36 14.30 13.79
C ALA A 11 28.73 14.87 14.22
N ARG A 12 28.84 16.19 14.36
CA ARG A 12 30.03 16.86 14.90
C ARG A 12 30.32 16.45 16.34
N GLU A 13 29.31 16.50 17.20
CA GLU A 13 29.43 16.12 18.63
C GLU A 13 29.73 14.63 18.80
N GLY A 14 29.15 13.75 17.97
CA GLY A 14 29.45 12.31 17.95
C GLY A 14 30.90 11.98 17.56
N LYS A 15 31.55 12.84 16.78
CA LYS A 15 32.99 12.78 16.48
C LYS A 15 33.87 13.48 17.52
N GLY A 16 33.29 14.01 18.60
CA GLY A 16 34.01 14.76 19.63
C GLY A 16 34.61 16.08 19.13
N MET A 17 34.14 16.61 17.99
CA MET A 17 34.70 17.80 17.37
C MET A 17 34.04 19.06 17.92
N THR A 18 34.79 20.16 18.06
CA THR A 18 34.21 21.48 18.31
C THR A 18 33.79 22.16 17.01
N GLN A 19 32.92 23.17 17.07
CA GLN A 19 32.58 23.98 15.87
C GLN A 19 33.83 24.59 15.22
N GLN A 20 34.83 24.95 16.05
CA GLN A 20 36.12 25.46 15.59
C GLN A 20 36.91 24.38 14.84
N SER A 21 37.00 23.17 15.39
CA SER A 21 37.70 22.04 14.74
C SER A 21 37.09 21.65 13.40
N LEU A 22 35.76 21.63 13.31
CA LEU A 22 35.07 21.36 12.04
C LEU A 22 35.29 22.49 11.02
N ALA A 23 35.30 23.74 11.48
CA ALA A 23 35.55 24.90 10.63
C ALA A 23 36.97 24.87 10.03
N GLU A 24 37.96 24.48 10.83
CA GLU A 24 39.36 24.33 10.39
C GLU A 24 39.51 23.26 9.30
N GLN A 25 38.89 22.09 9.46
CA GLN A 25 38.95 21.03 8.43
C GLN A 25 38.22 21.40 7.14
N LEU A 26 37.22 22.26 7.22
CA LEU A 26 36.45 22.74 6.07
C LEU A 26 37.03 24.00 5.42
N TYR A 27 38.07 24.60 6.02
CA TYR A 27 38.63 25.90 5.62
C TYR A 27 37.57 27.02 5.60
N VAL A 28 36.70 27.05 6.62
CA VAL A 28 35.67 28.08 6.80
C VAL A 28 35.77 28.71 8.19
N THR A 29 35.00 29.78 8.42
CA THR A 29 34.93 30.40 9.75
C THR A 29 34.06 29.58 10.71
N ARG A 30 34.36 29.63 12.01
CA ARG A 30 33.49 29.06 13.05
C ARG A 30 32.07 29.63 12.99
N GLN A 31 31.93 30.92 12.62
CA GLN A 31 30.63 31.56 12.45
C GLN A 31 29.82 30.92 11.33
N SER A 32 30.45 30.49 10.23
CA SER A 32 29.79 29.74 9.15
C SER A 32 29.19 28.45 9.68
N VAL A 33 29.96 27.65 10.42
CA VAL A 33 29.49 26.40 11.04
C VAL A 33 28.35 26.66 12.01
N SER A 34 28.48 27.68 12.87
CA SER A 34 27.41 28.06 13.79
C SER A 34 26.12 28.46 13.08
N ARG A 35 26.21 29.22 11.97
CA ARG A 35 25.03 29.61 11.18
C ARG A 35 24.39 28.41 10.47
N TRP A 36 25.18 27.42 10.07
CA TRP A 36 24.66 26.16 9.53
C TRP A 36 23.94 25.35 10.60
N GLU A 37 24.51 25.23 11.79
CA GLU A 37 23.90 24.52 12.93
C GLU A 37 22.62 25.22 13.42
N CYS A 38 22.56 26.55 13.42
CA CYS A 38 21.37 27.31 13.78
C CYS A 38 20.30 27.35 12.67
N GLY A 39 20.64 26.91 11.44
CA GLY A 39 19.72 26.96 10.29
C GLY A 39 19.59 28.34 9.64
N ASP A 40 20.45 29.31 10.00
CA ASP A 40 20.47 30.66 9.44
C ASP A 40 21.00 30.70 8.00
N ARG A 41 21.89 29.75 7.65
CA ARG A 41 22.48 29.61 6.32
C ARG A 41 22.74 28.15 6.02
N TYR A 42 22.89 27.79 4.74
CA TYR A 42 23.26 26.44 4.34
C TYR A 42 24.66 26.42 3.71
N PRO A 43 25.44 25.34 3.94
CA PRO A 43 26.64 25.09 3.15
C PRO A 43 26.25 24.78 1.70
N ASP A 44 27.16 25.03 0.77
CA ASP A 44 26.96 24.63 -0.62
C ASP A 44 27.11 23.10 -0.77
N LEU A 45 26.77 22.57 -1.94
CA LEU A 45 26.77 21.12 -2.20
C LEU A 45 28.16 20.49 -1.99
N LEU A 46 29.22 21.19 -2.40
CA LEU A 46 30.60 20.73 -2.26
C LEU A 46 31.02 20.67 -0.79
N THR A 47 30.69 21.69 -0.02
CA THR A 47 30.95 21.76 1.42
C THR A 47 30.13 20.72 2.16
N THR A 48 28.88 20.51 1.77
CA THR A 48 28.02 19.45 2.35
C THR A 48 28.61 18.06 2.13
N LYS A 49 29.18 17.79 0.95
CA LYS A 49 29.89 16.54 0.66
C LYS A 49 31.17 16.38 1.50
N LYS A 50 31.92 17.48 1.72
CA LYS A 50 33.11 17.44 2.60
C LYS A 50 32.73 17.18 4.05
N ILE A 51 31.65 17.82 4.54
CA ILE A 51 31.09 17.59 5.87
C ILE A 51 30.76 16.11 6.05
N SER A 52 30.10 15.49 5.07
CA SER A 52 29.73 14.07 5.13
C SER A 52 30.96 13.16 5.24
N GLN A 53 32.05 13.49 4.52
CA GLN A 53 33.31 12.75 4.58
C GLN A 53 34.05 12.93 5.91
N ILE A 54 34.13 14.15 6.44
CA ILE A 54 34.82 14.45 7.70
C ILE A 54 34.11 13.76 8.88
N LEU A 55 32.79 13.89 8.91
CA LEU A 55 31.95 13.37 9.98
C LEU A 55 31.60 11.87 9.81
N ASP A 56 32.03 11.25 8.70
CA ASP A 56 31.78 9.84 8.37
C ASP A 56 30.29 9.47 8.45
N VAL A 57 29.46 10.31 7.84
CA VAL A 57 28.01 10.13 7.72
C VAL A 57 27.60 10.23 6.26
N SER A 58 26.51 9.57 5.85
CA SER A 58 26.06 9.70 4.47
C SER A 58 25.49 11.10 4.19
N LEU A 59 25.57 11.55 2.95
CA LEU A 59 24.95 12.82 2.54
C LEU A 59 23.43 12.76 2.78
N ASP A 60 22.83 11.60 2.58
CA ASP A 60 21.42 11.36 2.86
C ASP A 60 21.13 11.50 4.36
N ASP A 61 22.01 11.06 5.27
CA ASP A 61 21.79 11.23 6.72
C ASP A 61 21.95 12.69 7.19
N LEU A 62 22.78 13.49 6.51
CA LEU A 62 22.94 14.92 6.76
C LEU A 62 21.76 15.74 6.25
N LEU A 63 21.12 15.30 5.16
CA LEU A 63 20.04 16.03 4.48
C LEU A 63 18.65 15.50 4.86
N ALA A 64 18.53 14.21 5.15
CA ALA A 64 17.33 13.54 5.61
C ALA A 64 17.27 13.71 7.11
N GLY A 65 16.75 14.86 7.53
CA GLY A 65 16.32 15.10 8.89
C GLY A 65 15.72 13.87 9.55
N LYS A 66 16.19 13.59 10.77
CA LYS A 66 16.02 12.47 11.74
C LYS A 66 14.76 11.59 11.74
N ASP A 67 14.11 11.37 10.62
CA ASP A 67 12.95 10.52 10.49
C ASP A 67 13.30 9.36 9.57
N MET A 68 13.97 8.35 10.13
CA MET A 68 14.02 7.00 9.55
C MET A 68 12.61 6.53 9.13
N VAL A 69 11.58 7.00 9.85
CA VAL A 69 10.17 6.85 9.51
C VAL A 69 9.83 7.51 8.15
N LYS A 70 10.27 8.74 7.86
CA LYS A 70 10.04 9.40 6.56
C LYS A 70 10.79 8.68 5.42
N LEU A 71 11.96 8.10 5.67
CA LEU A 71 12.71 7.32 4.68
C LEU A 71 11.97 6.04 4.28
N VAL A 72 11.39 5.32 5.25
CA VAL A 72 10.53 4.14 4.98
C VAL A 72 9.36 4.48 4.05
N GLU A 73 8.79 5.68 4.16
CA GLU A 73 7.66 6.12 3.32
C GLU A 73 8.05 6.48 1.88
N ARG A 74 9.31 6.84 1.64
CA ARG A 74 9.81 7.22 0.31
C ARG A 74 10.41 6.05 -0.44
N ASN A 75 11.07 5.15 0.28
CA ASN A 75 11.77 4.02 -0.31
C ASN A 75 10.82 2.84 -0.61
N PRO A 76 11.19 1.96 -1.56
CA PRO A 76 10.43 0.74 -1.79
C PRO A 76 10.33 -0.06 -0.49
N VAL A 77 9.15 -0.62 -0.20
CA VAL A 77 8.94 -1.38 1.05
C VAL A 77 9.84 -2.61 1.10
N ILE A 78 10.03 -3.25 -0.05
CA ILE A 78 10.80 -4.48 -0.19
C ILE A 78 12.11 -4.17 -0.90
N GLU A 79 13.21 -4.22 -0.14
CA GLU A 79 14.55 -3.96 -0.64
C GLU A 79 15.25 -5.25 -1.11
N LYS A 80 14.88 -6.40 -0.52
CA LYS A 80 15.44 -7.70 -0.92
C LYS A 80 14.84 -8.16 -2.25
N LYS A 81 15.70 -8.44 -3.23
CA LYS A 81 15.31 -8.92 -4.57
C LYS A 81 14.40 -10.16 -4.51
N SER A 82 14.70 -11.13 -3.62
CA SER A 82 13.90 -12.35 -3.47
C SER A 82 12.46 -12.08 -3.04
N ALA A 83 12.24 -11.18 -2.08
CA ALA A 83 10.91 -10.79 -1.65
C ALA A 83 10.18 -9.95 -2.73
N ASN A 84 10.92 -9.19 -3.56
CA ASN A 84 10.30 -8.47 -4.67
C ASN A 84 9.80 -9.43 -5.76
N TYR A 85 10.46 -10.56 -6.01
CA TYR A 85 9.94 -11.58 -6.92
C TYR A 85 8.61 -12.18 -6.44
N ILE A 86 8.45 -12.40 -5.14
CA ILE A 86 7.17 -12.84 -4.57
C ILE A 86 6.06 -11.81 -4.84
N MET A 87 6.35 -10.52 -4.68
CA MET A 87 5.39 -9.46 -4.99
C MET A 87 4.99 -9.44 -6.45
N ILE A 88 5.96 -9.54 -7.35
CA ILE A 88 5.70 -9.58 -8.79
C ILE A 88 4.81 -10.78 -9.11
N ALA A 89 5.14 -11.98 -8.60
CA ALA A 89 4.35 -13.18 -8.82
C ALA A 89 2.89 -13.03 -8.32
N LEU A 90 2.68 -12.46 -7.13
CA LEU A 90 1.34 -12.21 -6.58
C LEU A 90 0.55 -11.22 -7.46
N TYR A 91 1.15 -10.10 -7.85
CA TYR A 91 0.51 -9.14 -8.74
C TYR A 91 0.19 -9.74 -10.12
N THR A 92 1.09 -10.53 -10.70
CA THR A 92 0.88 -11.21 -11.98
C THR A 92 -0.29 -12.18 -11.89
N PHE A 93 -0.35 -13.01 -10.84
CA PHE A 93 -1.46 -13.95 -10.63
C PHE A 93 -2.80 -13.21 -10.53
N ILE A 94 -2.85 -12.10 -9.79
CA ILE A 94 -4.05 -11.27 -9.66
C ILE A 94 -4.45 -10.65 -11.02
N VAL A 95 -3.51 -10.11 -11.80
CA VAL A 95 -3.83 -9.55 -13.12
C VAL A 95 -4.37 -10.63 -14.06
N PHE A 96 -3.78 -11.82 -14.04
CA PHE A 96 -4.27 -12.96 -14.83
C PHE A 96 -5.68 -13.38 -14.42
N SER A 97 -6.03 -13.23 -13.14
CA SER A 97 -7.39 -13.50 -12.66
C SER A 97 -8.47 -12.65 -13.28
N PHE A 98 -8.15 -11.38 -13.54
CA PHE A 98 -9.10 -10.49 -14.17
C PHE A 98 -9.32 -10.86 -15.63
N LEU A 99 -8.29 -11.35 -16.33
CA LEU A 99 -8.43 -11.87 -17.69
C LEU A 99 -9.36 -13.09 -17.73
N ILE A 100 -9.17 -14.05 -16.82
CA ILE A 100 -10.06 -15.22 -16.71
C ILE A 100 -11.51 -14.78 -16.43
N THR A 101 -11.69 -13.80 -15.54
CA THR A 101 -13.03 -13.28 -15.19
C THR A 101 -13.71 -12.60 -16.38
N ILE A 102 -12.97 -11.83 -17.18
CA ILE A 102 -13.49 -11.21 -18.40
C ILE A 102 -13.87 -12.28 -19.43
N ILE A 103 -13.00 -13.27 -19.66
CA ILE A 103 -13.27 -14.35 -20.60
C ILE A 103 -14.55 -15.11 -20.20
N ASP A 104 -14.70 -15.44 -18.91
CA ASP A 104 -15.92 -16.08 -18.39
C ASP A 104 -17.17 -15.23 -18.63
N MET A 105 -17.08 -13.92 -18.41
CA MET A 105 -18.19 -13.00 -18.64
C MET A 105 -18.59 -12.98 -20.12
N ILE A 106 -17.61 -12.97 -21.04
CA ILE A 106 -17.86 -13.01 -22.48
C ILE A 106 -18.52 -14.33 -22.90
N ILE A 107 -18.07 -15.47 -22.36
CA ILE A 107 -18.64 -16.78 -22.70
C ILE A 107 -20.07 -16.92 -22.17
N ARG A 108 -20.37 -16.40 -20.98
CA ARG A 108 -21.70 -16.51 -20.35
C ARG A 108 -22.73 -15.55 -20.94
N PHE A 109 -22.29 -14.40 -21.48
CA PHE A 109 -23.19 -13.36 -21.96
C PHE A 109 -24.17 -13.84 -23.06
N PRO A 110 -23.74 -14.57 -24.13
CA PRO A 110 -24.65 -15.10 -25.14
C PRO A 110 -25.63 -16.15 -24.61
N LEU A 111 -25.25 -16.91 -23.57
CA LEU A 111 -26.09 -17.95 -22.99
C LEU A 111 -27.25 -17.37 -22.17
N GLN A 112 -27.10 -16.14 -21.69
CA GLN A 112 -28.05 -15.48 -20.79
C GLN A 112 -28.95 -14.48 -21.52
N SER A 113 -28.68 -14.18 -22.80
CA SER A 113 -29.27 -13.06 -23.55
C SER A 113 -30.78 -13.13 -23.76
N GLN A 114 -31.41 -14.29 -23.59
CA GLN A 114 -32.86 -14.46 -23.73
C GLN A 114 -33.65 -14.09 -22.45
N ALA A 115 -32.98 -13.80 -21.32
CA ALA A 115 -33.62 -13.57 -20.02
C ALA A 115 -33.18 -12.28 -19.29
N VAL A 116 -32.56 -11.32 -20.00
CA VAL A 116 -31.95 -10.11 -19.38
C VAL A 116 -32.96 -8.95 -19.36
N GLY A 117 -33.36 -8.50 -18.17
CA GLY A 117 -34.15 -7.28 -17.98
C GLY A 117 -33.29 -6.02 -17.89
N TYR A 118 -33.91 -4.83 -17.92
CA TYR A 118 -33.19 -3.54 -17.86
C TYR A 118 -32.36 -3.36 -16.57
N SER A 119 -32.88 -3.82 -15.42
CA SER A 119 -32.16 -3.83 -14.15
C SER A 119 -30.90 -4.70 -14.18
N ASP A 120 -30.90 -5.78 -14.97
CA ASP A 120 -29.75 -6.69 -15.11
C ASP A 120 -28.65 -6.03 -15.96
N ILE A 121 -29.01 -5.23 -16.96
CA ILE A 121 -28.05 -4.46 -17.77
C ILE A 121 -27.30 -3.43 -16.90
N GLN A 122 -28.02 -2.68 -16.07
CA GLN A 122 -27.41 -1.71 -15.16
C GLN A 122 -26.40 -2.38 -14.21
N LEU A 123 -26.74 -3.56 -13.71
CA LEU A 123 -25.89 -4.34 -12.81
C LEU A 123 -24.60 -4.80 -13.50
N ILE A 124 -24.74 -5.33 -14.72
CA ILE A 124 -23.60 -5.75 -15.55
C ILE A 124 -22.64 -4.58 -15.78
N VAL A 125 -23.18 -3.39 -16.09
CA VAL A 125 -22.36 -2.17 -16.29
C VAL A 125 -21.59 -1.81 -15.01
N ILE A 126 -22.25 -1.79 -13.85
CA ILE A 126 -21.60 -1.48 -12.55
C ILE A 126 -20.45 -2.46 -12.25
N ASN A 127 -20.66 -3.76 -12.49
CA ASN A 127 -19.62 -4.77 -12.31
C ASN A 127 -18.44 -4.60 -13.26
N ILE A 128 -18.71 -4.34 -14.53
CA ILE A 128 -17.66 -4.12 -15.53
C ILE A 128 -16.82 -2.90 -15.14
N LEU A 129 -17.46 -1.81 -14.71
CA LEU A 129 -16.75 -0.62 -14.22
C LEU A 129 -15.85 -0.95 -13.01
N GLY A 130 -16.36 -1.72 -12.04
CA GLY A 130 -15.58 -2.17 -10.90
C GLY A 130 -14.35 -3.01 -11.29
N ILE A 131 -14.52 -3.96 -12.22
CA ILE A 131 -13.43 -4.80 -12.73
C ILE A 131 -12.39 -3.96 -13.48
N ILE A 132 -12.81 -3.01 -14.30
CA ILE A 132 -11.90 -2.10 -15.02
C ILE A 132 -11.05 -1.31 -14.05
N ILE A 133 -11.65 -0.73 -12.99
CA ILE A 133 -10.93 -0.01 -11.95
C ILE A 133 -9.86 -0.94 -11.33
N GLN A 134 -10.22 -2.17 -10.96
CA GLN A 134 -9.27 -3.11 -10.37
C GLN A 134 -8.13 -3.44 -11.32
N ILE A 135 -8.40 -3.73 -12.60
CA ILE A 135 -7.37 -4.04 -13.60
C ILE A 135 -6.36 -2.89 -13.71
N VAL A 136 -6.84 -1.66 -13.85
CA VAL A 136 -5.97 -0.47 -13.99
C VAL A 136 -5.04 -0.33 -12.79
N PHE A 137 -5.56 -0.46 -11.56
CA PHE A 137 -4.73 -0.27 -10.37
C PHE A 137 -3.82 -1.48 -10.06
N PHE A 138 -4.24 -2.71 -10.31
CA PHE A 138 -3.37 -3.88 -10.11
C PHE A 138 -2.27 -3.97 -11.18
N THR A 139 -2.54 -3.59 -12.44
CA THR A 139 -1.50 -3.48 -13.47
C THR A 139 -0.51 -2.35 -13.16
N TYR A 140 -0.99 -1.22 -12.65
CA TYR A 140 -0.11 -0.18 -12.10
C TYR A 140 0.77 -0.71 -10.96
N GLY A 141 0.19 -1.45 -10.01
CA GLY A 141 0.93 -2.09 -8.91
C GLY A 141 2.00 -3.05 -9.41
N LEU A 142 1.66 -3.91 -10.38
CA LEU A 142 2.58 -4.84 -11.04
C LEU A 142 3.75 -4.09 -11.70
N TYR A 143 3.45 -3.05 -12.48
CA TYR A 143 4.46 -2.23 -13.15
C TYR A 143 5.47 -1.63 -12.16
N GLN A 144 4.98 -1.10 -11.03
CA GLN A 144 5.85 -0.52 -10.00
C GLN A 144 6.67 -1.57 -9.25
N ALA A 145 6.13 -2.78 -9.06
CA ALA A 145 6.84 -3.91 -8.47
C ALA A 145 7.97 -4.41 -9.38
N VAL A 146 7.72 -4.52 -10.70
CA VAL A 146 8.74 -4.88 -11.70
C VAL A 146 9.85 -3.83 -11.75
N LYS A 147 9.50 -2.55 -11.66
CA LYS A 147 10.48 -1.46 -11.56
C LYS A 147 11.23 -1.39 -10.22
N GLY A 148 10.83 -2.17 -9.21
CA GLY A 148 11.44 -2.14 -7.88
C GLY A 148 11.21 -0.82 -7.12
N THR A 149 10.21 -0.03 -7.52
CA THR A 149 9.93 1.29 -6.93
C THR A 149 8.61 1.30 -6.14
N LEU A 150 8.21 0.15 -5.61
CA LEU A 150 6.94 -0.03 -4.91
C LEU A 150 6.99 0.53 -3.48
N SER A 151 6.68 1.82 -3.34
CA SER A 151 6.60 2.52 -2.05
C SER A 151 5.27 2.28 -1.33
N PRO A 152 5.19 2.56 0.00
CA PRO A 152 3.95 2.42 0.78
C PRO A 152 2.75 3.13 0.15
N LYS A 153 2.94 4.36 -0.34
CA LYS A 153 1.87 5.15 -0.95
C LYS A 153 1.33 4.47 -2.21
N ARG A 154 2.22 3.91 -3.04
CA ARG A 154 1.83 3.22 -4.29
C ARG A 154 1.06 1.94 -3.98
N MET A 155 1.47 1.19 -2.96
CA MET A 155 0.72 0.04 -2.46
C MET A 155 -0.66 0.48 -1.95
N GLY A 156 -0.70 1.55 -1.15
CA GLY A 156 -1.93 2.13 -0.64
C GLY A 156 -2.94 2.51 -1.71
N VAL A 157 -2.50 3.15 -2.79
CA VAL A 157 -3.37 3.51 -3.92
C VAL A 157 -4.06 2.27 -4.51
N VAL A 158 -3.34 1.17 -4.69
CA VAL A 158 -3.93 -0.08 -5.21
C VAL A 158 -4.95 -0.66 -4.24
N ILE A 159 -4.62 -0.73 -2.94
CA ILE A 159 -5.50 -1.32 -1.92
C ILE A 159 -6.77 -0.47 -1.74
N VAL A 160 -6.64 0.86 -1.71
CA VAL A 160 -7.78 1.78 -1.62
C VAL A 160 -8.69 1.66 -2.84
N ALA A 161 -8.11 1.60 -4.05
CA ALA A 161 -8.88 1.42 -5.26
C ALA A 161 -9.63 0.08 -5.29
N TYR A 162 -9.00 -1.00 -4.80
CA TYR A 162 -9.64 -2.31 -4.68
C TYR A 162 -10.85 -2.28 -3.74
N PHE A 163 -10.69 -1.76 -2.52
CA PHE A 163 -11.80 -1.65 -1.58
C PHE A 163 -12.89 -0.68 -2.08
N GLY A 164 -12.51 0.42 -2.74
CA GLY A 164 -13.46 1.33 -3.39
C GLY A 164 -14.27 0.64 -4.48
N ALA A 165 -13.62 -0.15 -5.34
CA ALA A 165 -14.29 -0.96 -6.36
C ALA A 165 -15.23 -2.00 -5.72
N MET A 166 -14.84 -2.61 -4.59
CA MET A 166 -15.70 -3.52 -3.84
C MET A 166 -16.94 -2.85 -3.24
N CYS A 167 -16.90 -1.56 -2.91
CA CYS A 167 -18.10 -0.81 -2.52
C CYS A 167 -19.06 -0.62 -3.70
N ILE A 168 -18.51 -0.36 -4.90
CA ILE A 168 -19.29 -0.21 -6.13
C ILE A 168 -19.96 -1.55 -6.49
N THR A 169 -19.18 -2.62 -6.62
CA THR A 169 -19.71 -3.97 -6.94
C THR A 169 -20.44 -4.63 -5.77
N GLY A 170 -20.38 -4.07 -4.56
CA GLY A 170 -21.17 -4.54 -3.42
C GLY A 170 -22.59 -3.99 -3.41
N SER A 171 -22.84 -2.90 -4.14
CA SER A 171 -24.14 -2.21 -4.21
C SER A 171 -25.23 -3.00 -4.95
N GLU A 172 -24.86 -4.08 -5.62
CA GLU A 172 -25.77 -4.98 -6.34
C GLU A 172 -26.94 -5.48 -5.50
N ASN A 173 -26.64 -5.89 -4.26
CA ASN A 173 -27.64 -6.39 -3.32
C ASN A 173 -28.57 -5.28 -2.80
N ILE A 174 -28.21 -4.02 -2.97
CA ILE A 174 -29.05 -2.89 -2.57
C ILE A 174 -30.02 -2.54 -3.70
N ILE A 175 -29.56 -2.61 -4.95
CA ILE A 175 -30.35 -2.22 -6.13
C ILE A 175 -31.41 -3.29 -6.48
N ARG A 176 -31.15 -4.57 -6.21
CA ARG A 176 -31.97 -5.69 -6.68
C ARG A 176 -33.23 -5.98 -5.84
N TYR A 177 -33.31 -5.52 -4.60
CA TYR A 177 -34.33 -6.00 -3.65
C TYR A 177 -35.21 -4.89 -3.06
N ALA A 178 -36.52 -5.14 -3.00
CA ALA A 178 -37.53 -4.22 -2.49
C ALA A 178 -37.77 -4.31 -0.96
N THR A 179 -37.24 -5.33 -0.28
CA THR A 179 -37.46 -5.51 1.16
C THR A 179 -36.33 -4.90 1.99
N TRP A 180 -36.70 -4.17 3.04
CA TRP A 180 -35.77 -3.50 3.95
C TRP A 180 -34.70 -4.45 4.53
N GLN A 181 -35.06 -5.70 4.81
CA GLN A 181 -34.14 -6.72 5.33
C GLN A 181 -32.96 -6.99 4.38
N LEU A 182 -33.20 -7.06 3.07
CA LEU A 182 -32.16 -7.31 2.07
C LEU A 182 -31.29 -6.06 1.84
N VAL A 183 -31.88 -4.86 1.96
CA VAL A 183 -31.12 -3.61 1.97
C VAL A 183 -30.17 -3.55 3.16
N CYS A 184 -30.61 -3.94 4.37
CA CYS A 184 -29.75 -4.02 5.54
C CYS A 184 -28.58 -5.01 5.33
N VAL A 185 -28.85 -6.17 4.73
CA VAL A 185 -27.79 -7.16 4.39
C VAL A 185 -26.81 -6.58 3.36
N GLY A 186 -27.31 -5.90 2.32
CA GLY A 186 -26.48 -5.23 1.33
C GLY A 186 -25.55 -4.19 1.95
N ILE A 187 -26.06 -3.35 2.84
CA ILE A 187 -25.28 -2.36 3.58
C ILE A 187 -24.22 -3.05 4.47
N ALA A 188 -24.62 -4.09 5.21
CA ALA A 188 -23.71 -4.83 6.09
C ALA A 188 -22.53 -5.47 5.33
N LEU A 189 -22.74 -5.89 4.08
CA LEU A 189 -21.69 -6.46 3.23
C LEU A 189 -20.68 -5.42 2.73
N ILE A 190 -21.07 -4.15 2.61
CA ILE A 190 -20.22 -3.06 2.11
C ILE A 190 -19.37 -2.44 3.22
N ILE A 191 -19.87 -2.42 4.47
CA ILE A 191 -19.21 -1.79 5.61
C ILE A 191 -17.72 -2.23 5.76
N PRO A 192 -17.37 -3.53 5.71
CA PRO A 192 -15.97 -3.95 5.81
C PRO A 192 -15.08 -3.41 4.69
N SER A 193 -15.62 -3.24 3.48
CA SER A 193 -14.90 -2.63 2.35
C SER A 193 -14.68 -1.13 2.57
N ILE A 194 -15.68 -0.41 3.10
CA ILE A 194 -15.54 1.01 3.47
C ILE A 194 -14.46 1.17 4.54
N ILE A 195 -14.51 0.35 5.59
CA ILE A 195 -13.51 0.35 6.66
C ILE A 195 -12.12 0.04 6.09
N GLY A 196 -12.02 -0.95 5.21
CA GLY A 196 -10.77 -1.31 4.52
C GLY A 196 -10.20 -0.16 3.69
N ALA A 197 -11.03 0.56 2.93
CA ALA A 197 -10.62 1.70 2.14
C ALA A 197 -10.11 2.86 3.01
N ILE A 198 -10.87 3.24 4.05
CA ILE A 198 -10.51 4.32 4.98
C ILE A 198 -9.21 3.95 5.71
N ALA A 199 -9.13 2.74 6.25
CA ALA A 199 -7.96 2.30 6.99
C ALA A 199 -6.71 2.24 6.11
N SER A 200 -6.84 1.77 4.87
CA SER A 200 -5.75 1.75 3.89
C SER A 200 -5.29 3.15 3.52
N PHE A 201 -6.21 4.10 3.36
CA PHE A 201 -5.88 5.50 3.10
C PHE A 201 -5.07 6.11 4.24
N TYR A 202 -5.52 5.96 5.49
CA TYR A 202 -4.80 6.51 6.64
C TYR A 202 -3.45 5.83 6.87
N TYR A 203 -3.39 4.51 6.72
CA TYR A 203 -2.19 3.73 7.00
C TYR A 203 -1.10 3.90 5.95
N PHE A 204 -1.45 3.77 4.65
CA PHE A 204 -0.47 3.77 3.56
C PHE A 204 -0.25 5.16 2.95
N ILE A 205 -1.30 5.97 2.80
CA ILE A 205 -1.23 7.25 2.06
C ILE A 205 -0.91 8.42 3.00
N ARG A 206 -1.62 8.51 4.12
CA ARG A 206 -1.35 9.52 5.17
C ARG A 206 -0.22 9.11 6.12
N CYS A 207 0.33 7.91 5.95
CA CYS A 207 1.46 7.41 6.71
C CYS A 207 1.24 7.41 8.24
N LYS A 208 -0.02 7.24 8.70
CA LYS A 208 -0.30 7.10 10.13
C LYS A 208 0.19 5.74 10.61
N ASN A 209 1.03 5.74 11.64
CA ASN A 209 1.67 4.52 12.15
C ASN A 209 0.92 3.88 13.33
N ASP A 210 -0.37 4.21 13.53
CA ASP A 210 -1.17 3.59 14.58
C ASP A 210 -1.51 2.14 14.22
N LYS A 211 -1.31 1.23 15.18
CA LYS A 211 -1.64 -0.21 15.05
C LYS A 211 -3.12 -0.46 14.74
N ILE A 212 -3.99 0.50 15.06
CA ILE A 212 -5.43 0.42 14.79
C ILE A 212 -5.67 0.26 13.29
N TRP A 213 -4.98 1.04 12.44
CA TRP A 213 -5.23 1.00 11.00
C TRP A 213 -4.81 -0.32 10.36
N SER A 214 -3.64 -0.87 10.70
CA SER A 214 -3.21 -2.18 10.18
C SER A 214 -4.11 -3.33 10.64
N ARG A 215 -4.64 -3.26 11.87
CA ARG A 215 -5.64 -4.22 12.36
C ARG A 215 -6.96 -4.12 11.59
N LEU A 216 -7.46 -2.91 11.33
CA LEU A 216 -8.70 -2.71 10.56
C LEU A 216 -8.58 -3.25 9.13
N ILE A 217 -7.44 -3.01 8.46
CA ILE A 217 -7.16 -3.57 7.13
C ILE A 217 -7.16 -5.11 7.20
N SER A 218 -6.53 -5.68 8.22
CA SER A 218 -6.47 -7.14 8.38
C SER A 218 -7.85 -7.76 8.61
N VAL A 219 -8.68 -7.14 9.45
CA VAL A 219 -10.07 -7.57 9.69
C VAL A 219 -10.90 -7.49 8.41
N ALA A 220 -10.81 -6.39 7.66
CA ALA A 220 -11.51 -6.24 6.38
C ALA A 220 -11.07 -7.29 5.36
N ALA A 221 -9.78 -7.62 5.32
CA ALA A 221 -9.25 -8.65 4.42
C ALA A 221 -9.72 -10.07 4.81
N ILE A 222 -9.69 -10.40 6.11
CA ILE A 222 -10.18 -11.69 6.60
C ILE A 222 -11.68 -11.84 6.33
N TRP A 223 -12.47 -10.79 6.58
CA TRP A 223 -13.89 -10.78 6.24
C TRP A 223 -14.11 -11.04 4.74
N GLY A 224 -13.31 -10.40 3.89
CA GLY A 224 -13.35 -10.62 2.43
C GLY A 224 -13.11 -12.08 2.03
N ILE A 225 -12.12 -12.73 2.64
CA ILE A 225 -11.85 -14.16 2.43
C ILE A 225 -13.04 -15.01 2.88
N ILE A 226 -13.58 -14.76 4.08
CA ILE A 226 -14.75 -15.48 4.60
C ILE A 226 -15.95 -15.31 3.66
N ARG A 227 -16.20 -14.09 3.18
CA ARG A 227 -17.27 -13.80 2.21
C ARG A 227 -17.11 -14.60 0.92
N ILE A 228 -15.90 -14.66 0.36
CA ILE A 228 -15.62 -15.45 -0.85
C ILE A 228 -15.96 -16.93 -0.62
N VAL A 229 -15.52 -17.49 0.51
CA VAL A 229 -15.77 -18.90 0.86
C VAL A 229 -17.27 -19.17 1.04
N ILE A 230 -17.98 -18.32 1.79
CA ILE A 230 -19.43 -18.47 2.01
C ILE A 230 -20.18 -18.38 0.70
N ASN A 231 -19.93 -17.34 -0.12
CA ASN A 231 -20.62 -17.17 -1.41
C ASN A 231 -20.40 -18.38 -2.32
N ASN A 232 -19.21 -18.96 -2.29
CA ASN A 232 -18.91 -20.13 -3.09
C ASN A 232 -19.59 -21.40 -2.58
N TYR A 233 -19.63 -21.61 -1.27
CA TYR A 233 -20.33 -22.74 -0.67
C TYR A 233 -21.82 -22.74 -1.04
N GLN A 234 -22.46 -21.56 -1.01
CA GLN A 234 -23.86 -21.42 -1.44
C GLN A 234 -24.02 -21.80 -2.93
N MET A 235 -23.11 -21.35 -3.79
CA MET A 235 -23.15 -21.72 -5.22
C MET A 235 -22.98 -23.23 -5.44
N ILE A 236 -22.07 -23.89 -4.72
CA ILE A 236 -21.87 -25.35 -4.83
C ILE A 236 -23.09 -26.13 -4.36
N ARG A 237 -23.71 -25.70 -3.26
CA ARG A 237 -24.83 -26.40 -2.64
C ARG A 237 -26.13 -26.30 -3.46
N TYR A 238 -26.31 -25.21 -4.20
CA TYR A 238 -27.56 -24.89 -4.89
C TYR A 238 -27.46 -24.86 -6.42
N ALA A 239 -26.27 -24.97 -7.02
CA ALA A 239 -26.14 -25.13 -8.46
C ALA A 239 -26.17 -26.61 -8.85
N GLU A 240 -27.18 -27.03 -9.62
CA GLU A 240 -27.27 -28.37 -10.23
C GLU A 240 -26.22 -28.61 -11.34
N GLN A 241 -25.31 -27.67 -11.57
CA GLN A 241 -24.44 -27.66 -12.73
C GLN A 241 -22.96 -27.70 -12.31
N TYR A 242 -22.21 -28.61 -12.94
CA TYR A 242 -20.79 -28.86 -12.72
C TYR A 242 -20.02 -27.59 -12.36
N LEU A 243 -19.33 -27.66 -11.22
CA LEU A 243 -18.31 -26.72 -10.80
C LEU A 243 -17.25 -26.62 -11.91
N SER A 244 -17.45 -25.72 -12.87
CA SER A 244 -16.48 -25.52 -13.93
C SER A 244 -15.14 -25.15 -13.29
N MET A 245 -14.04 -25.71 -13.77
CA MET A 245 -12.66 -25.44 -13.31
C MET A 245 -12.36 -23.93 -13.14
N ASN A 246 -13.06 -23.10 -13.90
CA ASN A 246 -13.08 -21.64 -13.82
C ASN A 246 -13.48 -21.09 -12.43
N THR A 247 -14.45 -21.70 -11.75
CA THR A 247 -14.92 -21.24 -10.42
C THR A 247 -13.82 -21.42 -9.38
N THR A 248 -13.22 -22.61 -9.29
CA THR A 248 -12.16 -22.90 -8.31
C THR A 248 -10.94 -22.01 -8.51
N VAL A 249 -10.51 -21.83 -9.76
CA VAL A 249 -9.38 -20.96 -10.12
C VAL A 249 -9.68 -19.51 -9.68
N ARG A 250 -10.88 -19.00 -9.97
CA ARG A 250 -11.30 -17.65 -9.57
C ARG A 250 -11.29 -17.43 -8.06
N LEU A 251 -11.69 -18.42 -7.26
CA LEU A 251 -11.65 -18.31 -5.80
C LEU A 251 -10.24 -18.14 -5.28
N VAL A 252 -9.33 -19.00 -5.74
CA VAL A 252 -7.91 -18.96 -5.33
C VAL A 252 -7.32 -17.61 -5.68
N LEU A 253 -7.64 -17.10 -6.87
CA LEU A 253 -7.18 -15.80 -7.34
C LEU A 253 -7.78 -14.62 -6.55
N GLN A 254 -9.06 -14.66 -6.19
CA GLN A 254 -9.70 -13.63 -5.36
C GLN A 254 -9.15 -13.62 -3.93
N MET A 255 -8.89 -14.80 -3.35
CA MET A 255 -8.23 -14.92 -2.06
C MET A 255 -6.79 -14.41 -2.11
N ALA A 256 -6.09 -14.57 -3.25
CA ALA A 256 -4.74 -14.06 -3.44
C ALA A 256 -4.66 -12.52 -3.33
N ILE A 257 -5.71 -11.79 -3.72
CA ILE A 257 -5.79 -10.34 -3.52
C ILE A 257 -5.72 -9.99 -2.03
N TYR A 258 -6.54 -10.64 -1.21
CA TYR A 258 -6.54 -10.42 0.24
C TYR A 258 -5.24 -10.90 0.89
N GLY A 259 -4.66 -12.00 0.40
CA GLY A 259 -3.33 -12.46 0.80
C GLY A 259 -2.24 -11.42 0.52
N LEU A 260 -2.27 -10.79 -0.66
CA LEU A 260 -1.37 -9.70 -1.01
C LEU A 260 -1.56 -8.49 -0.06
N ILE A 261 -2.79 -8.07 0.19
CA ILE A 261 -3.09 -6.95 1.11
C ILE A 261 -2.53 -7.22 2.52
N LEU A 262 -2.73 -8.44 3.04
CA LEU A 262 -2.21 -8.85 4.34
C LEU A 262 -0.67 -8.85 4.35
N TYR A 263 -0.05 -9.43 3.33
CA TYR A 263 1.42 -9.46 3.19
C TYR A 263 2.01 -8.05 3.13
N GLN A 264 1.41 -7.17 2.34
CA GLN A 264 1.79 -5.77 2.19
C GLN A 264 1.67 -4.98 3.50
N THR A 265 0.57 -5.19 4.23
CA THR A 265 0.32 -4.55 5.53
C THR A 265 1.32 -5.04 6.58
N PHE A 266 1.59 -6.35 6.60
CA PHE A 266 2.54 -6.97 7.52
C PHE A 266 3.98 -6.50 7.26
N THR A 267 4.44 -6.54 6.00
CA THR A 267 5.79 -6.11 5.61
C THR A 267 6.04 -4.64 5.94
N LEU A 268 5.07 -3.76 5.67
CA LEU A 268 5.16 -2.35 6.05
C LEU A 268 5.18 -2.16 7.57
N THR A 269 4.31 -2.86 8.31
CA THR A 269 4.29 -2.79 9.78
C THR A 269 5.64 -3.19 10.37
N LYS A 270 6.21 -4.30 9.89
CA LYS A 270 7.52 -4.78 10.32
C LYS A 270 8.62 -3.75 10.00
N LYS A 271 8.61 -3.18 8.80
CA LYS A 271 9.59 -2.17 8.37
C LYS A 271 9.52 -0.89 9.22
N ARG A 272 8.31 -0.38 9.48
CA ARG A 272 8.10 0.79 10.35
C ARG A 272 8.55 0.53 11.79
N LYS A 273 8.27 -0.67 12.32
CA LYS A 273 8.70 -1.05 13.68
C LYS A 273 10.23 -1.04 13.79
N ASN A 274 10.93 -1.68 12.85
CA ASN A 274 12.39 -1.72 12.83
C ASN A 274 12.99 -0.31 12.73
N ALA A 275 12.40 0.57 11.91
CA ALA A 275 12.87 1.96 11.78
C ALA A 275 12.71 2.77 13.09
N ILE A 276 11.64 2.53 13.85
CA ILE A 276 11.46 3.15 15.18
C ILE A 276 12.46 2.60 16.19
N GLU A 277 12.68 1.29 16.21
CA GLU A 277 13.65 0.66 17.11
C GLU A 277 15.05 1.24 16.89
N ILE A 278 15.51 1.32 15.62
CA ILE A 278 16.80 1.94 15.26
C ILE A 278 16.84 3.41 15.70
N SER A 279 15.80 4.19 15.41
CA SER A 279 15.74 5.60 15.81
C SER A 279 15.77 5.81 17.33
N ASN A 280 15.31 4.83 18.13
CA ASN A 280 15.34 4.90 19.59
C ASN A 280 16.72 4.50 20.14
N THR A 281 17.38 3.52 19.53
CA THR A 281 18.75 3.13 19.89
C THR A 281 19.75 4.25 19.61
N GLU A 282 19.59 5.00 18.52
CA GLU A 282 20.43 6.17 18.20
C GLU A 282 20.18 7.40 19.10
N LYS A 283 19.16 7.36 19.96
CA LYS A 283 18.85 8.44 20.91
C LYS A 283 19.33 8.15 22.34
N GLN A 284 19.73 6.92 22.64
CA GLN A 284 20.32 6.51 23.91
C GLN A 284 21.84 6.60 23.84
#